data_AF-A0AAQ3UH88-F1
#
_entry.id   AF-A0AAQ3UH88-F1
#
_cell.length_a   1.000
_cell.length_b   1.000
_cell.length_c   1.000
_cell.angle_alpha   90.00
_cell.angle_beta   90.00
_cell.angle_gamma   90.00
#
_symmetry.space_group_name_H-M   'P 1'
#
loop_
_entity.id
_entity.type
_entity.pdbx_description
1 polymer ?
#
loop_
_entity_poly.entity_id
_entity_poly.type
_entity_poly.pdbx_seq_one_letter_code
_entity_poly.pdbx_strand_id
1 'polypeptide(L)'
;MVRFILLQALAFCGHDESHTSSNKGNFLELADWLKMRDEGAKNILDNASRNNFLTSPYLQKDMCEACAKQTTKAILDEIGDKKFSILVDESHDSSIKEQMASVLRYVNSKGHVIERFLGVENVLDTT
;
A
#
# COMPACT_ATOMS: atom_id res chain seq x y z
N MET A 1 -0.02 -5.59 12.30
CA MET A 1 -0.94 -5.67 11.15
C MET A 1 -0.28 -5.10 9.89
N VAL A 2 -0.04 -3.79 9.78
CA VAL A 2 0.58 -3.15 8.58
C VAL A 2 1.84 -3.86 8.09
N ARG A 3 2.84 -4.06 8.96
CA ARG A 3 4.08 -4.76 8.59
C ARG A 3 3.84 -6.16 8.05
N PHE A 4 2.87 -6.89 8.58
CA PHE A 4 2.54 -8.24 8.11
C PHE A 4 1.99 -8.19 6.68
N ILE A 5 1.02 -7.30 6.42
CA ILE A 5 0.42 -7.11 5.09
C ILE A 5 1.50 -6.74 4.06
N LEU A 6 2.37 -5.78 4.40
CA LEU A 6 3.46 -5.35 3.52
C LEU A 6 4.46 -6.48 3.22
N LEU A 7 4.89 -7.24 4.23
CA LEU A 7 5.85 -8.34 4.04
C LEU A 7 5.28 -9.50 3.22
N GLN A 8 3.97 -9.65 3.19
CA GLN A 8 3.28 -10.69 2.41
C GLN A 8 2.76 -10.18 1.07
N ALA A 9 3.00 -8.91 0.72
CA ALA A 9 2.47 -8.25 -0.47
C ALA A 9 0.94 -8.41 -0.61
N LEU A 10 0.21 -8.36 0.52
CA LEU A 10 -1.24 -8.50 0.54
C LEU A 10 -1.92 -7.14 0.29
N ALA A 11 -3.08 -7.18 -0.35
CA ALA A 11 -3.96 -6.02 -0.44
C ALA A 11 -4.34 -5.55 0.97
N PHE A 12 -4.28 -4.23 1.22
CA PHE A 12 -4.56 -3.68 2.54
C PHE A 12 -6.07 -3.70 2.84
N CYS A 13 -6.86 -3.16 1.91
CA CYS A 13 -8.31 -3.01 2.01
C CYS A 13 -9.07 -4.15 1.32
N GLY A 14 -10.31 -4.36 1.77
CA GLY A 14 -11.27 -5.25 1.12
C GLY A 14 -12.04 -4.57 -0.01
N HIS A 15 -12.71 -5.36 -0.84
CA HIS A 15 -13.68 -4.84 -1.81
C HIS A 15 -14.93 -4.30 -1.11
N ASP A 16 -15.40 -5.01 -0.09
CA ASP A 16 -16.50 -4.62 0.79
C ASP A 16 -16.06 -4.76 2.25
N GLU A 17 -15.84 -3.64 2.92
CA GLU A 17 -15.45 -3.56 4.34
C GLU A 17 -16.65 -3.39 5.28
N SER A 18 -17.88 -3.56 4.78
CA SER A 18 -19.09 -3.48 5.59
C SER A 18 -19.13 -4.56 6.68
N HIS A 19 -19.82 -4.28 7.78
CA HIS A 19 -19.98 -5.25 8.87
C HIS A 19 -20.71 -6.54 8.46
N THR A 20 -21.46 -6.49 7.36
CA THR A 20 -22.19 -7.63 6.79
C THR A 20 -21.36 -8.43 5.79
N SER A 21 -20.20 -7.93 5.39
CA SER A 21 -19.30 -8.62 4.47
C SER A 21 -18.76 -9.90 5.10
N SER A 22 -18.69 -10.97 4.30
CA SER A 22 -18.04 -12.21 4.70
C SER A 22 -16.51 -12.14 4.66
N ASN A 23 -15.94 -11.11 4.00
CA ASN A 23 -14.51 -10.86 3.94
C ASN A 23 -14.28 -9.35 3.80
N LYS A 24 -13.90 -8.71 4.91
CA LYS A 24 -13.66 -7.26 4.99
C LYS A 24 -12.26 -6.85 4.56
N GLY A 25 -11.50 -7.74 3.93
CA GLY A 25 -10.12 -7.51 3.53
C GLY A 25 -9.10 -7.81 4.61
N ASN A 26 -7.83 -7.93 4.20
CA ASN A 26 -6.79 -8.52 5.02
C ASN A 26 -6.51 -7.75 6.31
N PHE A 27 -6.62 -6.41 6.30
CA PHE A 27 -6.36 -5.62 7.51
C PHE A 27 -7.45 -5.81 8.57
N LEU A 28 -8.73 -5.70 8.18
CA LEU A 28 -9.85 -5.81 9.11
C LEU A 28 -10.04 -7.24 9.63
N GLU A 29 -9.89 -8.24 8.75
CA GLU A 29 -9.94 -9.65 9.16
C GLU A 29 -8.82 -10.00 10.15
N LEU A 30 -7.60 -9.48 9.93
CA LEU A 30 -6.49 -9.67 10.87
C LEU A 30 -6.75 -8.95 12.20
N ALA A 31 -7.37 -7.76 12.17
CA ALA A 31 -7.75 -7.04 13.37
C ALA A 31 -8.77 -7.82 14.19
N ASP A 32 -9.82 -8.34 13.56
CA ASP A 32 -10.85 -9.13 14.24
C ASP A 32 -10.29 -10.46 14.77
N TRP A 33 -9.43 -11.13 14.00
CA TRP A 33 -8.72 -12.32 14.47
C TRP A 33 -7.88 -12.04 15.72
N LEU A 34 -7.23 -10.87 15.80
CA LEU A 34 -6.48 -10.45 17.00
C LEU A 34 -7.41 -10.20 18.20
N LYS A 35 -8.55 -9.54 17.99
CA LYS A 35 -9.57 -9.33 19.05
C LYS A 35 -10.08 -10.65 19.63
N MET A 36 -10.18 -11.70 18.81
CA MET A 36 -10.62 -13.02 19.26
C MET A 36 -9.58 -13.74 20.14
N ARG A 37 -8.30 -13.38 20.03
CA ARG A 37 -7.20 -14.08 20.71
C ARG A 37 -6.66 -13.37 21.93
N ASP A 38 -6.77 -12.04 21.98
CA ASP A 38 -6.20 -11.23 23.05
C ASP A 38 -7.24 -10.23 23.58
N GLU A 39 -7.62 -10.39 24.85
CA GLU A 39 -8.58 -9.51 25.51
C GLU A 39 -8.09 -8.06 25.60
N GLY A 40 -6.77 -7.85 25.67
CA GLY A 40 -6.15 -6.53 25.65
C GLY A 40 -6.34 -5.84 24.30
N ALA A 41 -6.08 -6.56 23.20
CA ALA A 41 -6.30 -6.10 21.84
C ALA A 41 -7.78 -5.86 21.58
N LYS A 42 -8.67 -6.72 22.08
CA LYS A 42 -10.12 -6.50 22.04
C LYS A 42 -10.51 -5.21 22.75
N ASN A 43 -10.04 -5.01 23.99
CA ASN A 43 -10.34 -3.80 24.76
C ASN A 43 -9.83 -2.55 24.03
N ILE A 44 -8.60 -2.57 23.51
CA ILE A 44 -8.03 -1.44 22.76
C ILE A 44 -8.82 -1.19 21.47
N LEU A 45 -9.11 -2.22 20.68
CA LEU A 45 -9.73 -2.08 19.37
C LEU A 45 -11.28 -1.98 19.42
N ASP A 46 -11.94 -2.19 20.56
CA ASP A 46 -13.39 -1.97 20.72
C ASP A 46 -13.68 -0.73 21.58
N ASN A 47 -12.86 -0.46 22.61
CA ASN A 47 -13.03 0.66 23.54
C ASN A 47 -12.10 1.84 23.28
N ALA A 48 -11.27 1.80 22.22
CA ALA A 48 -10.73 3.02 21.65
C ALA A 48 -11.89 4.02 21.45
N SER A 49 -11.66 5.29 21.80
CA SER A 49 -12.70 6.32 21.72
C SER A 49 -13.40 6.27 20.35
N ARG A 50 -14.69 6.65 20.30
CA ARG A 50 -15.61 6.52 19.12
C ARG A 50 -15.02 6.85 17.74
N ASN A 51 -13.90 7.57 17.69
CA ASN A 51 -13.02 7.66 16.52
C ASN A 51 -12.00 6.52 16.53
N ASN A 52 -12.43 5.26 16.40
CA ASN A 52 -11.49 4.15 16.31
C ASN A 52 -10.78 4.21 14.95
N PHE A 53 -9.73 5.03 14.90
CA PHE A 53 -9.13 5.51 13.66
C PHE A 53 -8.56 4.37 12.82
N LEU A 54 -7.95 3.36 13.44
CA LEU A 54 -7.17 2.31 12.76
C LEU A 54 -7.94 1.51 11.72
N THR A 55 -9.23 1.25 11.94
CA THR A 55 -10.07 0.47 11.02
C THR A 55 -10.84 1.33 10.03
N SER A 56 -10.85 2.66 10.20
CA SER A 56 -11.58 3.55 9.29
C SER A 56 -10.93 3.55 7.90
N PRO A 57 -11.71 3.57 6.80
CA PRO A 57 -11.15 3.64 5.45
C PRO A 57 -10.21 4.83 5.25
N TYR A 58 -10.53 5.97 5.88
CA TYR A 58 -9.69 7.17 5.84
C TYR A 58 -8.30 6.92 6.41
N LEU A 59 -8.18 6.35 7.62
CA LEU A 59 -6.87 6.11 8.20
C LEU A 59 -6.14 4.96 7.51
N GLN A 60 -6.85 3.91 7.07
CA GLN A 60 -6.21 2.84 6.29
C GLN A 60 -5.54 3.43 5.03
N LYS A 61 -6.22 4.36 4.34
CA LYS A 61 -5.63 5.10 3.22
C LYS A 61 -4.44 5.96 3.64
N ASP A 62 -4.54 6.69 4.75
CA ASP A 62 -3.45 7.52 5.28
C ASP A 62 -2.21 6.68 5.66
N MET A 63 -2.42 5.50 6.24
CA MET A 63 -1.35 4.54 6.53
C MET A 63 -0.69 4.02 5.26
N CYS A 64 -1.48 3.67 4.23
CA CYS A 64 -0.96 3.27 2.93
C CYS A 64 -0.14 4.39 2.28
N GLU A 65 -0.64 5.62 2.32
CA GLU A 65 0.05 6.80 1.79
C GLU A 65 1.35 7.08 2.55
N ALA A 66 1.35 6.97 3.89
CA ALA A 66 2.55 7.10 4.70
C ALA A 66 3.58 6.02 4.36
N CYS A 67 3.15 4.77 4.19
CA CYS A 67 4.03 3.67 3.78
C CYS A 67 4.62 3.91 2.39
N ALA A 68 3.81 4.38 1.43
CA ALA A 68 4.27 4.71 0.08
C ALA A 68 5.32 5.85 0.14
N LYS A 69 5.04 6.94 0.87
CA LYS A 69 5.98 8.06 1.06
C LYS A 69 7.31 7.60 1.67
N GLN A 70 7.29 6.78 2.71
CA GLN A 70 8.51 6.26 3.34
C GLN A 70 9.27 5.31 2.41
N THR A 71 8.56 4.48 1.64
CA THR A 71 9.17 3.57 0.66
C THR A 71 9.84 4.36 -0.47
N THR A 72 9.16 5.35 -1.04
CA THR A 72 9.70 6.24 -2.06
C THR A 72 10.92 6.99 -1.52
N LYS A 73 10.84 7.52 -0.29
CA LYS A 73 11.99 8.17 0.35
C LYS A 73 13.18 7.23 0.49
N ALA A 74 12.97 6.00 0.97
CA ALA A 74 14.04 5.01 1.09
C ALA A 74 14.67 4.65 -0.26
N ILE A 75 13.86 4.58 -1.33
CA ILE A 75 14.35 4.37 -2.70
C ILE A 75 15.22 5.55 -3.15
N LEU A 76 14.77 6.79 -2.92
CA LEU A 76 15.52 7.99 -3.28
C LEU A 76 16.83 8.09 -2.48
N ASP A 77 16.82 7.77 -1.19
CA ASP A 77 18.00 7.72 -0.33
C ASP A 77 19.00 6.63 -0.80
N GLU A 78 18.50 5.47 -1.28
CA GLU A 78 19.33 4.39 -1.86
C GLU A 78 20.05 4.84 -3.15
N ILE A 79 19.34 5.61 -3.99
CA ILE A 79 19.89 6.18 -5.23
C ILE A 79 20.91 7.27 -4.88
N GLY A 80 20.56 8.21 -4.01
CA GLY A 80 21.36 9.41 -3.72
C GLY A 80 21.59 10.24 -4.98
N ASP A 81 22.82 10.70 -5.20
CA ASP A 81 23.19 11.51 -6.38
C ASP A 81 23.55 10.67 -7.63
N LYS A 82 23.24 9.36 -7.63
CA LYS A 82 23.55 8.47 -8.75
C LYS A 82 22.63 8.75 -9.93
N LYS A 83 23.12 8.43 -11.14
CA LYS A 83 22.28 8.43 -12.34
C LYS A 83 21.26 7.30 -12.26
N PHE A 84 20.05 7.60 -12.70
CA PHE A 84 18.95 6.65 -12.84
C PHE A 84 18.22 6.91 -14.17
N SER A 85 17.42 5.94 -14.58
CA SER A 85 16.44 6.09 -15.65
C SER A 85 15.04 5.81 -15.10
N ILE A 86 14.02 6.42 -15.69
CA ILE A 86 12.62 6.09 -15.42
C ILE A 86 12.14 5.23 -16.58
N LEU A 87 11.66 4.03 -16.27
CA LEU A 87 10.92 3.19 -17.20
C LEU A 87 9.44 3.47 -16.99
N VAL A 88 8.74 3.69 -18.09
CA VAL A 88 7.32 4.01 -18.12
C VAL A 88 6.67 3.03 -19.07
N ASP A 89 5.62 2.35 -18.60
CA ASP A 89 4.81 1.43 -19.40
C ASP A 89 3.35 1.85 -19.34
N GLU A 90 2.70 1.89 -20.50
CA GLU A 90 1.31 2.30 -20.65
C GLU A 90 0.46 1.10 -21.05
N SER A 91 -0.67 0.94 -20.37
CA SER A 91 -1.65 -0.12 -20.66
C SER A 91 -3.05 0.33 -20.26
N HIS A 92 -4.07 -0.15 -20.97
CA HIS A 92 -5.45 0.09 -20.57
C HIS A 92 -5.95 -0.97 -19.58
N ASP A 93 -6.77 -0.54 -18.62
CA ASP A 93 -7.45 -1.46 -17.70
C ASP A 93 -8.70 -2.10 -18.34
N SER A 94 -9.39 -2.97 -17.57
CA SER A 94 -10.62 -3.64 -18.02
C SER A 94 -11.78 -2.69 -18.34
N SER A 95 -11.67 -1.42 -17.95
CA SER A 95 -12.62 -0.35 -18.26
C SER A 95 -12.16 0.57 -19.39
N ILE A 96 -11.09 0.19 -20.12
CA ILE A 96 -10.49 0.93 -21.24
C ILE A 96 -9.93 2.28 -20.78
N LYS A 97 -9.53 2.38 -19.51
CA LYS A 97 -8.84 3.57 -19.01
C LYS A 97 -7.34 3.36 -19.09
N GLU A 98 -6.64 4.32 -19.66
CA GLU A 98 -5.19 4.28 -19.74
C GLU A 98 -4.54 4.44 -18.36
N GLN A 99 -3.61 3.54 -18.07
CA GLN A 99 -2.83 3.51 -16.83
C GLN A 99 -1.34 3.46 -17.18
N MET A 100 -0.54 4.14 -16.37
CA MET A 100 0.89 4.27 -16.57
C MET A 100 1.65 3.76 -15.35
N ALA A 101 2.42 2.68 -15.52
CA ALA A 101 3.30 2.14 -14.50
C ALA A 101 4.69 2.81 -14.59
N SER A 102 5.22 3.25 -13.46
CA SER A 102 6.53 3.90 -13.37
C SER A 102 7.51 3.09 -12.52
N VAL A 103 8.71 2.86 -13.06
CA VAL A 103 9.81 2.12 -12.41
C VAL A 103 11.10 2.91 -12.49
N LEU A 104 11.80 3.08 -11.37
CA LEU A 104 13.17 3.59 -11.34
C LEU A 104 14.16 2.47 -11.61
N ARG A 105 15.08 2.67 -12.54
CA ARG A 105 16.20 1.76 -12.81
C ARG A 105 17.53 2.48 -12.59
N TYR A 106 18.43 1.89 -11.82
CA TYR A 106 19.78 2.44 -11.56
C TYR A 106 20.79 1.33 -11.29
N VAL A 107 22.08 1.69 -11.26
CA VAL A 107 23.16 0.77 -10.90
C VAL A 107 23.61 1.04 -9.47
N ASN A 108 23.58 0.01 -8.63
CA ASN A 108 24.03 0.16 -7.24
C ASN A 108 25.57 0.16 -7.13
N SER A 109 26.08 0.38 -5.92
CA SER A 109 27.54 0.42 -5.66
C SER A 109 28.27 -0.89 -5.96
N LYS A 110 27.56 -2.00 -6.11
CA LYS A 110 28.11 -3.31 -6.47
C LYS A 110 28.08 -3.56 -7.99
N GLY A 111 27.63 -2.59 -8.79
CA GLY A 111 27.49 -2.74 -10.24
C GLY A 111 26.25 -3.53 -10.68
N HIS A 112 25.31 -3.82 -9.78
CA HIS A 112 24.07 -4.50 -10.14
C HIS A 112 23.01 -3.50 -10.60
N VAL A 113 22.27 -3.87 -11.65
CA VAL A 113 21.06 -3.16 -12.07
C VAL A 113 19.97 -3.42 -11.04
N ILE A 114 19.40 -2.36 -10.48
CA ILE A 114 18.31 -2.38 -9.52
C ILE A 114 17.10 -1.68 -10.15
N GLU A 115 15.94 -2.28 -9.95
CA GLU A 115 14.65 -1.72 -10.37
C GLU A 115 13.74 -1.55 -9.15
N ARG A 116 13.13 -0.38 -9.04
CA ARG A 116 12.22 -0.01 -7.95
C ARG A 116 10.92 0.53 -8.53
N PHE A 117 9.85 -0.21 -8.34
CA PHE A 117 8.51 0.23 -8.71
C PHE A 117 8.09 1.44 -7.87
N LEU A 118 7.56 2.48 -8.52
CA LEU A 118 7.08 3.69 -7.86
C LEU A 118 5.56 3.72 -7.71
N GLY A 119 4.83 3.28 -8.72
CA GLY A 119 3.38 3.36 -8.73
C GLY A 119 2.77 3.15 -10.10
N VAL A 120 1.44 3.03 -10.11
CA VAL A 120 0.59 3.14 -11.30
C VAL A 120 -0.25 4.41 -11.15
N GLU A 121 -0.31 5.21 -12.20
CA GLU A 121 -1.14 6.41 -12.26
C GLU A 121 -2.18 6.27 -13.37
N ASN A 122 -3.40 6.79 -13.14
CA ASN A 122 -4.39 6.92 -14.21
C ASN A 122 -4.02 8.11 -15.09
N VAL A 123 -3.98 7.90 -16.40
CA VAL A 123 -3.72 8.97 -17.36
C VAL A 123 -5.06 9.48 -17.88
N LEU A 124 -5.19 10.80 -18.02
CA LEU A 124 -6.34 11.38 -18.72
C LEU A 124 -6.18 11.03 -20.21
N ASP A 125 -7.23 10.51 -20.83
CA ASP A 125 -7.25 10.23 -22.27
C ASP A 125 -6.67 11.42 -23.04
N THR A 126 -5.53 11.19 -23.68
CA THR A 126 -5.02 12.11 -24.69
C THR A 126 -5.74 11.81 -25.99
N THR A 127 -6.94 12.38 -26.15
CA THR A 127 -7.62 12.47 -27.46
C THR A 127 -6.77 13.12 -28.52
#